data_AF-A0A7C6QDC4-F1
#
_entry.id   AF-A0A7C6QDC4-F1
#
_cell.length_a   1.000
_cell.length_b   1.000
_cell.length_c   1.000
_cell.angle_alpha   90.00
_cell.angle_beta   90.00
_cell.angle_gamma   90.00
#
_symmetry.space_group_name_H-M   'P 1'
#
loop_
_entity.id
_entity.type
_entity.pdbx_description
1 polymer ?
#
loop_
_entity_poly.entity_id
_entity_poly.type
_entity_poly.pdbx_seq_one_letter_code
_entity_poly.pdbx_strand_id
1 'polypeptide(L)'
;MHYRRITSLLLLLCFFAGPARPAWGAASLLPHHYGCTAENENYYLTDPPMVSYEIYELEERLLELGYPPGDVDGRFDQATDQAVRSFQRDHGLEVNGVVNRRFWQTLALGTDKTVTSRTPPPEGPVKIVIDLDRRTLTVYSQGGIYKEYPVAIGKKETPSPVGEWKIVHKSTNWGGGFGTRWLGLNVPWGIYGIHGTNKPWSIGREASHGCFRMYNRDVEEIYPWVTYGTPVIVKGKIQFFPGYQVRDLKTGATGPDVVNLQLKLKEEGLLWGPADGRFGALTALAVKYYQTLHGLPNDGIVEAKTRQALSL
;
A
#
# COMPACT_ATOMS: atom_id res chain seq x y z
N MET A 1 -8.17 -68.67 -41.72
CA MET A 1 -8.66 -67.95 -40.55
C MET A 1 -7.84 -66.67 -40.39
N HIS A 2 -8.46 -65.53 -40.66
CA HIS A 2 -7.81 -64.21 -40.69
C HIS A 2 -7.57 -63.67 -39.27
N TYR A 3 -6.32 -63.34 -38.96
CA TYR A 3 -5.98 -62.50 -37.81
C TYR A 3 -5.70 -61.08 -38.32
N ARG A 4 -6.63 -60.15 -38.05
CA ARG A 4 -6.48 -58.72 -38.32
C ARG A 4 -5.51 -58.11 -37.31
N ARG A 5 -4.46 -57.46 -37.81
CA ARG A 5 -3.59 -56.56 -37.04
C ARG A 5 -4.38 -55.29 -36.70
N ILE A 6 -4.58 -55.01 -35.43
CA ILE A 6 -5.11 -53.73 -34.93
C ILE A 6 -3.92 -52.86 -34.59
N THR A 7 -3.65 -51.87 -35.43
CA THR A 7 -2.78 -50.73 -35.14
C THR A 7 -3.49 -49.81 -34.16
N SER A 8 -3.06 -49.79 -32.89
CA SER A 8 -3.48 -48.76 -31.93
C SER A 8 -2.52 -47.57 -32.01
N LEU A 9 -3.04 -46.47 -32.52
CA LEU A 9 -2.42 -45.15 -32.57
C LEU A 9 -2.47 -44.54 -31.17
N LEU A 10 -1.33 -44.46 -30.48
CA LEU A 10 -1.21 -43.77 -29.19
C LEU A 10 -1.19 -42.26 -29.46
N LEU A 11 -2.34 -41.58 -29.29
CA LEU A 11 -2.39 -40.11 -29.25
C LEU A 11 -1.88 -39.63 -27.88
N LEU A 12 -0.67 -39.10 -27.84
CA LEU A 12 -0.12 -38.40 -26.67
C LEU A 12 -0.72 -36.99 -26.62
N LEU A 13 -1.83 -36.81 -25.90
CA LEU A 13 -2.37 -35.50 -25.57
C LEU A 13 -1.56 -34.89 -24.41
N CYS A 14 -0.54 -34.11 -24.75
CA CYS A 14 0.15 -33.23 -23.81
C CYS A 14 -0.80 -32.12 -23.36
N PHE A 15 -1.50 -32.31 -22.25
CA PHE A 15 -2.12 -31.22 -21.53
C PHE A 15 -1.01 -30.39 -20.85
N PHE A 16 -0.70 -29.23 -21.43
CA PHE A 16 0.02 -28.17 -20.71
C PHE A 16 -0.89 -27.69 -19.57
N ALA A 17 -0.69 -28.25 -18.38
CA ALA A 17 -1.14 -27.62 -17.14
C ALA A 17 -0.29 -26.35 -16.96
N GLY A 18 -0.83 -25.19 -17.37
CA GLY A 18 -0.28 -23.90 -16.97
C GLY A 18 -0.23 -23.79 -15.44
N PRO A 19 0.68 -22.99 -14.87
CA PRO A 19 0.82 -22.89 -13.42
C PRO A 19 -0.53 -22.46 -12.81
N ALA A 20 -1.06 -23.32 -11.94
CA ALA A 20 -2.25 -23.05 -11.17
C ALA A 20 -2.06 -21.73 -10.41
N ARG A 21 -2.96 -20.78 -10.64
CA ARG A 21 -3.06 -19.55 -9.83
C ARG A 21 -3.23 -19.98 -8.36
N PRO A 22 -2.51 -19.39 -7.40
CA PRO A 22 -2.69 -19.74 -6.00
C PRO A 22 -4.15 -19.46 -5.60
N ALA A 23 -4.80 -20.47 -5.04
CA ALA A 23 -6.12 -20.35 -4.42
C ALA A 23 -5.97 -19.51 -3.15
N TRP A 24 -6.47 -18.28 -3.17
CA TRP A 24 -6.59 -17.44 -1.98
C TRP A 24 -7.79 -17.93 -1.16
N GLY A 25 -7.56 -18.99 -0.39
CA GLY A 25 -8.57 -19.66 0.41
C GLY A 25 -8.22 -19.66 1.89
N ALA A 26 -8.34 -18.51 2.55
CA ALA A 26 -8.59 -18.42 3.98
C ALA A 26 -9.42 -17.14 4.22
N ALA A 27 -10.59 -17.29 4.81
CA ALA A 27 -11.55 -16.23 5.03
C ALA A 27 -10.92 -15.08 5.83
N SER A 28 -10.67 -13.96 5.15
CA SER A 28 -10.37 -12.67 5.78
C SER A 28 -11.62 -12.24 6.56
N LEU A 29 -11.50 -12.14 7.88
CA LEU A 29 -12.53 -11.56 8.76
C LEU A 29 -12.58 -10.02 8.69
N LEU A 30 -11.99 -9.41 7.66
CA LEU A 30 -12.12 -7.98 7.40
C LEU A 30 -13.04 -7.78 6.17
N PRO A 31 -14.19 -7.10 6.33
CA PRO A 31 -15.07 -6.79 5.21
C PRO A 31 -14.36 -5.72 4.35
N HIS A 32 -14.22 -5.99 3.06
CA HIS A 32 -13.54 -5.20 2.01
C HIS A 32 -12.05 -5.54 1.78
N HIS A 33 -11.71 -5.70 0.50
CA HIS A 33 -10.33 -5.77 0.04
C HIS A 33 -9.66 -4.41 0.27
N TYR A 34 -9.15 -4.17 1.48
CA TYR A 34 -8.38 -2.97 1.79
C TYR A 34 -7.06 -3.01 1.01
N GLY A 35 -6.93 -2.25 -0.05
CA GLY A 35 -5.72 -2.23 -0.85
C GLY A 35 -5.84 -1.33 -2.06
N CYS A 36 -4.71 -0.83 -2.53
CA CYS A 36 -4.67 0.08 -3.66
C CYS A 36 -4.92 -0.71 -4.96
N THR A 37 -6.16 -0.69 -5.45
CA THR A 37 -6.54 -1.23 -6.75
C THR A 37 -6.39 -0.17 -7.84
N ALA A 38 -6.09 -0.61 -9.06
CA ALA A 38 -5.80 0.24 -10.22
C ALA A 38 -7.06 0.82 -10.88
N GLU A 39 -8.01 1.33 -10.10
CA GLU A 39 -9.27 1.82 -10.67
C GLU A 39 -9.09 3.25 -11.20
N ASN A 40 -9.11 3.35 -12.53
CA ASN A 40 -9.09 4.60 -13.27
C ASN A 40 -10.52 5.16 -13.28
N GLU A 41 -10.95 5.81 -12.21
CA GLU A 41 -12.24 6.51 -12.21
C GLU A 41 -12.08 7.89 -12.85
N ASN A 42 -12.96 8.19 -13.81
CA ASN A 42 -13.15 9.56 -14.31
C ASN A 42 -14.17 10.24 -13.40
N TYR A 43 -13.94 11.51 -13.04
CA TYR A 43 -14.89 12.31 -12.26
C TYR A 43 -15.58 13.34 -13.17
N TYR A 44 -16.89 13.51 -13.00
CA TYR A 44 -17.71 14.44 -13.76
C TYR A 44 -19.00 14.73 -12.99
N LEU A 45 -19.69 15.81 -13.37
CA LEU A 45 -20.95 16.20 -12.75
C LEU A 45 -22.03 15.13 -12.94
N THR A 46 -22.65 14.67 -11.84
CA THR A 46 -23.77 13.72 -11.82
C THR A 46 -24.88 14.20 -10.88
N ASP A 47 -26.05 13.57 -10.96
CA ASP A 47 -27.15 13.74 -10.01
C ASP A 47 -27.55 12.37 -9.43
N PRO A 48 -27.29 12.08 -8.13
CA PRO A 48 -26.61 12.96 -7.16
C PRO A 48 -25.12 13.16 -7.49
N PRO A 49 -24.48 14.24 -6.99
CA PRO A 49 -23.05 14.48 -7.19
C PRO A 49 -22.19 13.31 -6.74
N MET A 50 -21.14 13.02 -7.51
CA MET A 50 -20.10 12.09 -7.08
C MET A 50 -19.46 12.62 -5.79
N VAL A 51 -19.19 11.74 -4.84
CA VAL A 51 -18.55 12.11 -3.57
C VAL A 51 -17.37 11.19 -3.34
N SER A 52 -16.18 11.77 -3.19
CA SER A 52 -14.97 11.03 -2.86
C SER A 52 -13.90 11.96 -2.30
N TYR A 53 -12.93 11.39 -1.60
CA TYR A 53 -11.77 12.18 -1.19
C TYR A 53 -10.89 12.58 -2.38
N GLU A 54 -10.89 11.82 -3.47
CA GLU A 54 -10.20 12.20 -4.70
C GLU A 54 -10.72 13.52 -5.27
N ILE A 55 -12.01 13.78 -5.11
CA ILE A 55 -12.64 15.04 -5.46
C ILE A 55 -12.21 16.14 -4.47
N TYR A 56 -12.09 15.85 -3.17
CA TYR A 56 -11.57 16.81 -2.21
C TYR A 56 -10.13 17.24 -2.56
N GLU A 57 -9.25 16.29 -2.92
CA GLU A 57 -7.88 16.61 -3.38
C GLU A 57 -7.86 17.38 -4.71
N LEU A 58 -8.85 17.15 -5.59
CA LEU A 58 -9.02 17.90 -6.84
C LEU A 58 -9.38 19.35 -6.53
N GLU A 59 -10.36 19.56 -5.67
CA GLU A 59 -10.87 20.87 -5.27
C GLU A 59 -9.78 21.69 -4.57
N GLU A 60 -9.08 21.11 -3.59
CA GLU A 60 -7.92 21.76 -2.96
C GLU A 60 -6.90 22.20 -4.01
N ARG A 61 -6.59 21.31 -4.97
CA ARG A 61 -5.56 21.60 -5.97
C ARG A 61 -6.00 22.65 -6.97
N LEU A 62 -7.25 22.63 -7.41
CA LEU A 62 -7.82 23.65 -8.28
C LEU A 62 -7.80 25.01 -7.57
N LEU A 63 -8.19 25.06 -6.30
CA LEU A 63 -8.14 26.26 -5.49
C LEU A 63 -6.70 26.80 -5.35
N GLU A 64 -5.73 25.94 -5.04
CA GLU A 64 -4.29 26.30 -4.99
C GLU A 64 -3.78 26.90 -6.31
N LEU A 65 -4.35 26.48 -7.44
CA LEU A 65 -3.99 26.93 -8.79
C LEU A 65 -4.80 28.15 -9.26
N GLY A 66 -5.69 28.69 -8.42
CA GLY A 66 -6.50 29.87 -8.74
C GLY A 66 -7.82 29.57 -9.46
N TYR A 67 -8.25 28.31 -9.47
CA TYR A 67 -9.55 27.86 -10.01
C TYR A 67 -10.50 27.55 -8.84
N PRO A 68 -11.34 28.50 -8.38
CA PRO A 68 -12.17 28.31 -7.20
C PRO A 68 -13.25 27.25 -7.44
N PRO A 69 -13.23 26.09 -6.75
CA PRO A 69 -14.20 25.02 -6.95
C PRO A 69 -15.49 25.21 -6.14
N GLY A 70 -15.63 26.30 -5.38
CA GLY A 70 -16.67 26.43 -4.36
C GLY A 70 -16.18 25.88 -3.03
N ASP A 71 -17.03 25.12 -2.35
CA ASP A 71 -16.66 24.44 -1.11
C ASP A 71 -15.70 23.28 -1.40
N VAL A 72 -14.69 23.09 -0.56
CA VAL A 72 -13.77 21.95 -0.64
C VAL A 72 -14.32 20.87 0.29
N ASP A 73 -15.27 20.08 -0.20
CA ASP A 73 -16.02 19.11 0.59
C ASP A 73 -16.00 17.68 -0.02
N GLY A 74 -15.33 17.51 -1.16
CA GLY A 74 -15.21 16.25 -1.86
C GLY A 74 -16.43 15.88 -2.67
N ARG A 75 -17.29 16.84 -3.03
CA ARG A 75 -18.50 16.62 -3.84
C ARG A 75 -18.34 17.30 -5.20
N PHE A 76 -18.41 16.51 -6.27
CA PHE A 76 -18.27 17.04 -7.63
C PHE A 76 -19.57 17.74 -8.06
N ASP A 77 -19.75 18.96 -7.58
CA ASP A 77 -20.93 19.78 -7.82
C ASP A 77 -20.75 20.73 -9.03
N GLN A 78 -21.71 21.65 -9.20
CA GLN A 78 -21.69 22.60 -10.31
C GLN A 78 -20.50 23.58 -10.22
N ALA A 79 -20.07 23.96 -9.02
CA ALA A 79 -18.93 24.85 -8.83
C ALA A 79 -17.62 24.12 -9.15
N THR A 80 -17.48 22.86 -8.72
CA THR A 80 -16.34 22.00 -9.09
C THR A 80 -16.28 21.74 -10.60
N ASP A 81 -17.41 21.45 -11.28
CA ASP A 81 -17.46 21.33 -12.75
C ASP A 81 -17.01 22.61 -13.46
N GLN A 82 -17.42 23.78 -12.98
CA GLN A 82 -17.01 25.08 -13.54
C GLN A 82 -15.50 25.33 -13.38
N ALA A 83 -14.92 25.00 -12.22
CA ALA A 83 -13.49 25.10 -11.98
C ALA A 83 -12.70 24.14 -12.91
N VAL A 84 -13.16 22.89 -13.05
CA VAL A 84 -12.58 21.91 -13.98
C VAL A 84 -12.60 22.42 -15.42
N ARG A 85 -13.74 22.95 -15.89
CA ARG A 85 -13.85 23.51 -17.26
C ARG A 85 -12.96 24.72 -17.47
N SER A 86 -12.79 25.57 -16.44
CA SER A 86 -11.90 26.72 -16.49
C SER A 86 -10.44 26.27 -16.61
N PHE A 87 -10.03 25.30 -15.79
CA PHE A 87 -8.70 24.68 -15.90
C PHE A 87 -8.47 24.04 -17.28
N GLN A 88 -9.46 23.28 -17.79
CA GLN A 88 -9.40 22.66 -19.11
C GLN A 88 -9.17 23.70 -20.21
N ARG A 89 -9.90 24.82 -20.16
CA ARG A 89 -9.79 25.92 -21.13
C ARG A 89 -8.40 26.53 -21.13
N ASP A 90 -7.86 26.84 -19.96
CA ASP A 90 -6.58 27.53 -19.82
C ASP A 90 -5.38 26.65 -20.20
N HIS A 91 -5.52 25.33 -20.05
CA HIS A 91 -4.45 24.36 -20.33
C HIS A 91 -4.62 23.62 -21.67
N GLY A 92 -5.52 24.08 -22.55
CA GLY A 92 -5.72 23.52 -23.88
C GLY A 92 -6.23 22.07 -23.88
N LEU A 93 -7.00 21.68 -22.87
CA LEU A 93 -7.70 20.40 -22.81
C LEU A 93 -9.09 20.53 -23.46
N GLU A 94 -9.69 19.38 -23.77
CA GLU A 94 -11.10 19.35 -24.20
C GLU A 94 -12.00 19.81 -23.05
N VAL A 95 -12.81 20.85 -23.29
CA VAL A 95 -13.64 21.51 -22.25
C VAL A 95 -14.95 20.76 -22.07
N ASN A 96 -14.88 19.53 -21.55
CA ASN A 96 -16.02 18.64 -21.36
C ASN A 96 -16.44 18.46 -19.90
N GLY A 97 -15.70 19.02 -18.93
CA GLY A 97 -15.95 18.86 -17.49
C GLY A 97 -15.55 17.49 -16.93
N VAL A 98 -14.94 16.63 -17.74
CA VAL A 98 -14.49 15.29 -17.33
C VAL A 98 -13.05 15.34 -16.84
N VAL A 99 -12.85 14.94 -15.60
CA VAL A 99 -11.54 14.74 -14.97
C VAL A 99 -11.06 13.33 -15.29
N ASN A 100 -10.29 13.22 -16.36
CA ASN A 100 -9.70 11.96 -16.82
C ASN A 100 -8.18 11.90 -16.55
N ARG A 101 -7.54 10.81 -17.00
CA ARG A 101 -6.08 10.64 -16.86
C ARG A 101 -5.27 11.82 -17.41
N ARG A 102 -5.64 12.38 -18.57
CA ARG A 102 -4.94 13.50 -19.18
C ARG A 102 -5.08 14.76 -18.33
N PHE A 103 -6.28 15.02 -17.80
CA PHE A 103 -6.50 16.11 -16.86
C PHE A 103 -5.59 16.01 -15.64
N TRP A 104 -5.54 14.83 -14.99
CA TRP A 104 -4.66 14.61 -13.84
C TRP A 104 -3.17 14.83 -14.18
N GLN A 105 -2.73 14.38 -15.35
CA GLN A 105 -1.37 14.60 -15.83
C GLN A 105 -1.06 16.10 -16.01
N THR A 106 -1.99 16.86 -16.55
CA THR A 106 -1.87 18.31 -16.70
C THR A 106 -1.89 19.03 -15.35
N LEU A 107 -2.74 18.61 -14.41
CA LEU A 107 -2.82 19.16 -13.05
C LEU A 107 -1.52 18.96 -12.25
N ALA A 108 -0.76 17.91 -12.59
CA ALA A 108 0.54 17.58 -12.02
C ALA A 108 1.75 18.29 -12.64
N LEU A 109 1.56 19.12 -13.67
CA LEU A 109 2.67 19.88 -14.24
C LEU A 109 3.15 20.94 -13.24
N GLY A 110 4.48 21.11 -13.13
CA GLY A 110 5.11 22.15 -12.30
C GLY A 110 5.21 21.86 -10.80
N THR A 111 4.61 20.78 -10.31
CA THR A 111 4.69 20.37 -8.89
C THR A 111 5.94 19.57 -8.57
N ASP A 112 6.56 18.98 -9.58
CA ASP A 112 7.73 18.14 -9.43
C ASP A 112 8.97 18.94 -9.82
N LYS A 113 9.79 19.36 -8.85
CA LYS A 113 11.07 20.03 -9.12
C LYS A 113 11.96 19.07 -9.91
N THR A 114 12.43 19.49 -11.07
CA THR A 114 13.41 18.75 -11.86
C THR A 114 14.74 18.69 -11.11
N VAL A 115 15.08 17.53 -10.57
CA VAL A 115 16.42 17.29 -10.02
C VAL A 115 17.29 16.76 -11.15
N THR A 116 18.30 17.53 -11.56
CA THR A 116 19.17 17.24 -12.71
C THR A 116 20.35 16.33 -12.36
N SER A 117 20.64 16.07 -11.08
CA SER A 117 21.73 15.19 -10.66
C SER A 117 21.24 13.76 -10.39
N ARG A 118 21.70 12.80 -11.20
CA ARG A 118 21.52 11.38 -10.91
C ARG A 118 22.39 10.97 -9.73
N THR A 119 21.77 10.56 -8.63
CA THR A 119 22.50 9.91 -7.53
C THR A 119 23.02 8.55 -8.04
N PRO A 120 24.29 8.18 -7.79
CA PRO A 120 24.76 6.84 -8.11
C PRO A 120 23.92 5.78 -7.39
N PRO A 121 23.92 4.51 -7.82
CA PRO A 121 23.29 3.44 -7.04
C PRO A 121 24.00 3.23 -5.69
N PRO A 122 23.27 2.88 -4.62
CA PRO A 122 23.87 2.47 -3.36
C PRO A 122 24.67 1.18 -3.54
N GLU A 123 25.80 1.09 -2.84
CA GLU A 123 26.61 -0.12 -2.82
C GLU A 123 26.02 -1.16 -1.85
N GLY A 124 26.04 -2.44 -2.23
CA GLY A 124 25.58 -3.53 -1.35
C GLY A 124 24.06 -3.59 -1.15
N PRO A 125 23.58 -4.35 -0.15
CA PRO A 125 22.15 -4.59 0.04
C PRO A 125 21.43 -3.34 0.54
N VAL A 126 20.27 -3.08 -0.04
CA VAL A 126 19.38 -1.98 0.32
C VAL A 126 18.33 -2.43 1.32
N LYS A 127 18.00 -1.54 2.25
CA LYS A 127 16.83 -1.61 3.14
C LYS A 127 16.08 -0.29 3.08
N ILE A 128 14.75 -0.34 3.10
CA ILE A 128 13.89 0.85 3.18
C ILE A 128 13.34 0.96 4.59
N VAL A 129 13.32 2.18 5.12
CA VAL A 129 12.58 2.52 6.34
C VAL A 129 11.63 3.66 6.01
N ILE A 130 10.35 3.50 6.35
CA ILE A 130 9.33 4.53 6.20
C ILE A 130 8.92 4.96 7.60
N ASP A 131 8.97 6.26 7.86
CA ASP A 131 8.57 6.88 9.11
C ASP A 131 7.28 7.66 8.87
N LEU A 132 6.17 7.20 9.49
CA LEU A 132 4.85 7.79 9.29
C LEU A 132 4.72 9.16 9.96
N ASP A 133 5.41 9.38 11.09
CA ASP A 133 5.34 10.66 11.82
C ASP A 133 6.09 11.75 11.05
N ARG A 134 7.25 11.39 10.48
CA ARG A 134 8.06 12.28 9.63
C ARG A 134 7.58 12.35 8.18
N ARG A 135 6.75 11.40 7.74
CA ARG A 135 6.32 11.22 6.34
C ARG A 135 7.50 11.12 5.38
N THR A 136 8.47 10.30 5.76
CA THR A 136 9.72 10.10 5.01
C THR A 136 9.96 8.65 4.69
N LEU A 137 10.50 8.38 3.50
CA LEU A 137 11.11 7.12 3.11
C LEU A 137 12.61 7.30 3.07
N THR A 138 13.33 6.49 3.85
CA THR A 138 14.79 6.49 3.93
C THR A 138 15.35 5.20 3.37
N VAL A 139 16.24 5.32 2.39
CA VAL A 139 17.04 4.23 1.84
C VAL A 139 18.29 4.08 2.70
N TYR A 140 18.53 2.87 3.20
CA TYR A 140 19.73 2.48 3.92
C TYR A 140 20.59 1.55 3.06
N SER A 141 21.91 1.73 3.15
CA SER A 141 22.92 0.87 2.52
C SER A 141 24.18 0.86 3.40
N GLN A 142 24.90 -0.27 3.41
CA GLN A 142 26.09 -0.51 4.24
C GLN A 142 25.96 -0.10 5.73
N GLY A 143 24.75 -0.21 6.29
CA GLY A 143 24.48 0.13 7.70
C GLY A 143 24.21 1.62 7.98
N GLY A 144 24.31 2.50 6.98
CA GLY A 144 24.05 3.93 7.10
C GLY A 144 22.83 4.40 6.30
N ILE A 145 22.42 5.65 6.55
CA ILE A 145 21.46 6.35 5.70
C ILE A 145 22.15 6.66 4.38
N TYR A 146 21.53 6.24 3.28
CA TYR A 146 21.98 6.56 1.94
C TYR A 146 21.29 7.81 1.40
N LYS A 147 19.95 7.83 1.46
CA LYS A 147 19.13 8.96 0.98
C LYS A 147 17.74 8.95 1.61
N GLU A 148 17.14 10.12 1.75
CA GLU A 148 15.80 10.32 2.31
C GLU A 148 14.90 11.04 1.29
N TYR A 149 13.62 10.66 1.26
CA TYR A 149 12.60 11.15 0.34
C TYR A 149 11.32 11.48 1.10
N PRO A 150 10.62 12.57 0.78
CA PRO A 150 9.29 12.82 1.31
C PRO A 150 8.28 11.84 0.68
N VAL A 151 7.29 11.40 1.45
CA VAL A 151 6.21 10.52 0.97
C VAL A 151 4.85 11.00 1.45
N ALA A 152 3.79 10.67 0.70
CA ALA A 152 2.44 10.68 1.25
C ALA A 152 2.14 9.31 1.87
N ILE A 153 1.39 9.30 2.96
CA ILE A 153 1.01 8.07 3.68
C ILE A 153 -0.51 7.91 3.67
N GLY A 154 -0.97 6.78 4.21
CA GLY A 154 -2.39 6.48 4.41
C GLY A 154 -3.08 7.48 5.33
N LYS A 155 -4.36 7.71 5.08
CA LYS A 155 -5.22 8.52 5.96
C LYS A 155 -5.55 7.76 7.23
N LYS A 156 -6.10 8.44 8.23
CA LYS A 156 -6.61 7.81 9.45
C LYS A 156 -7.66 6.71 9.17
N GLU A 157 -8.49 6.91 8.17
CA GLU A 157 -9.55 5.95 7.77
C GLU A 157 -8.98 4.78 6.94
N THR A 158 -7.80 4.98 6.33
CA THR A 158 -7.13 4.01 5.46
C THR A 158 -5.63 3.95 5.80
N PRO A 159 -5.29 3.51 7.02
CA PRO A 159 -3.97 3.67 7.58
C PRO A 159 -2.90 2.88 6.82
N SER A 160 -1.69 3.44 6.79
CA SER A 160 -0.53 2.72 6.28
C SER A 160 -0.14 1.54 7.19
N PRO A 161 0.32 0.42 6.63
CA PRO A 161 0.61 -0.78 7.40
C PRO A 161 1.95 -0.66 8.12
N VAL A 162 1.91 -0.28 9.41
CA VAL A 162 3.07 -0.41 10.32
C VAL A 162 3.46 -1.88 10.40
N GLY A 163 4.77 -2.18 10.37
CA GLY A 163 5.30 -3.54 10.43
C GLY A 163 6.58 -3.72 9.62
N GLU A 164 6.98 -4.98 9.45
CA GLU A 164 8.21 -5.37 8.74
C GLU A 164 7.89 -6.19 7.49
N TRP A 165 8.06 -5.55 6.34
CA TRP A 165 7.65 -6.05 5.02
C TRP A 165 8.83 -6.37 4.12
N LYS A 166 8.50 -6.98 2.98
CA LYS A 166 9.43 -7.24 1.88
C LYS A 166 8.80 -6.83 0.56
N ILE A 167 9.66 -6.41 -0.37
CA ILE A 167 9.28 -6.16 -1.75
C ILE A 167 9.03 -7.50 -2.45
N VAL A 168 7.80 -7.69 -2.93
CA VAL A 168 7.36 -8.94 -3.60
C VAL A 168 6.79 -8.70 -4.98
N HIS A 169 6.60 -7.44 -5.39
CA HIS A 169 6.14 -7.11 -6.73
C HIS A 169 6.81 -5.83 -7.23
N LYS A 170 7.17 -5.78 -8.52
CA LYS A 170 7.68 -4.58 -9.19
C LYS A 170 6.97 -4.39 -10.52
N SER A 171 6.46 -3.19 -10.80
CA SER A 171 5.84 -2.86 -12.09
C SER A 171 6.15 -1.43 -12.53
N THR A 172 6.25 -1.22 -13.84
CA THR A 172 6.39 0.10 -14.48
C THR A 172 5.05 0.62 -15.04
N ASN A 173 3.98 -0.18 -14.95
CA ASN A 173 2.66 0.14 -15.48
C ASN A 173 1.56 -0.53 -14.64
N TRP A 174 1.44 -0.14 -13.38
CA TRP A 174 0.43 -0.67 -12.47
C TRP A 174 -0.95 -0.01 -12.65
N GLY A 175 -0.99 1.28 -13.01
CA GLY A 175 -2.21 2.05 -13.22
C GLY A 175 -1.94 3.56 -13.18
N GLY A 176 -2.82 4.37 -13.79
CA GLY A 176 -2.55 5.81 -14.01
C GLY A 176 -2.34 6.61 -12.72
N GLY A 177 -3.07 6.28 -11.65
CA GLY A 177 -2.94 6.92 -10.33
C GLY A 177 -1.65 6.57 -9.56
N PHE A 178 -0.96 5.51 -9.99
CA PHE A 178 0.21 4.93 -9.31
C PHE A 178 1.54 5.47 -9.84
N GLY A 179 1.47 6.49 -10.69
CA GLY A 179 2.65 7.10 -11.29
C GLY A 179 3.43 6.13 -12.17
N THR A 180 4.74 6.29 -12.21
CA THR A 180 5.59 5.58 -13.18
C THR A 180 6.15 4.25 -12.69
N ARG A 181 6.15 4.00 -11.38
CA ARG A 181 6.71 2.79 -10.77
C ARG A 181 5.88 2.32 -9.58
N TRP A 182 5.80 1.01 -9.42
CA TRP A 182 5.13 0.32 -8.30
C TRP A 182 6.08 -0.70 -7.67
N LEU A 183 6.14 -0.68 -6.34
CA LEU A 183 6.89 -1.60 -5.49
C LEU A 183 5.95 -2.20 -4.44
N GLY A 184 5.42 -3.40 -4.71
CA GLY A 184 4.41 -4.06 -3.86
C GLY A 184 5.01 -4.76 -2.63
N LEU A 185 4.30 -4.66 -1.51
CA LEU A 185 4.65 -5.20 -0.20
C LEU A 185 3.86 -6.48 0.11
N ASN A 186 4.45 -7.37 0.90
CA ASN A 186 3.86 -8.66 1.28
C ASN A 186 2.89 -8.61 2.48
N VAL A 187 2.12 -7.53 2.59
CA VAL A 187 1.17 -7.31 3.69
C VAL A 187 0.03 -8.35 3.62
N PRO A 188 -0.29 -9.09 4.69
CA PRO A 188 -1.23 -10.22 4.62
C PRO A 188 -2.69 -9.86 4.38
N TRP A 189 -3.09 -8.64 4.71
CA TRP A 189 -4.50 -8.22 4.74
C TRP A 189 -4.87 -7.26 3.61
N GLY A 190 -3.98 -7.05 2.63
CA GLY A 190 -4.27 -6.11 1.55
C GLY A 190 -3.14 -5.88 0.57
N ILE A 191 -3.44 -5.06 -0.44
CA ILE A 191 -2.47 -4.66 -1.47
C ILE A 191 -1.89 -3.31 -1.09
N TYR A 192 -0.63 -3.32 -0.66
CA TYR A 192 0.11 -2.12 -0.29
C TYR A 192 1.39 -2.03 -1.11
N GLY A 193 1.83 -0.81 -1.35
CA GLY A 193 3.02 -0.57 -2.14
C GLY A 193 3.61 0.81 -1.93
N ILE A 194 4.87 0.93 -2.33
CA ILE A 194 5.55 2.22 -2.54
C ILE A 194 5.44 2.51 -4.04
N HIS A 195 4.93 3.68 -4.41
CA HIS A 195 4.67 3.96 -5.82
C HIS A 195 4.77 5.45 -6.14
N GLY A 196 4.91 5.77 -7.42
CA GLY A 196 4.82 7.14 -7.92
C GLY A 196 3.42 7.70 -7.79
N THR A 197 3.16 8.94 -8.22
CA THR A 197 1.78 9.45 -8.21
C THR A 197 1.53 10.44 -9.32
N ASN A 198 0.29 10.52 -9.78
CA ASN A 198 -0.23 11.62 -10.59
C ASN A 198 -0.80 12.77 -9.73
N LYS A 199 -0.71 12.67 -8.40
CA LYS A 199 -1.08 13.71 -7.43
C LYS A 199 0.13 14.13 -6.59
N PRO A 200 1.20 14.66 -7.22
CA PRO A 200 2.45 15.02 -6.53
C PRO A 200 2.29 16.08 -5.41
N TRP A 201 1.21 16.86 -5.42
CA TRP A 201 0.87 17.77 -4.30
C TRP A 201 0.44 17.02 -3.02
N SER A 202 0.07 15.74 -3.12
CA SER A 202 -0.24 14.92 -1.94
C SER A 202 1.00 14.51 -1.14
N ILE A 203 2.21 14.63 -1.71
CA ILE A 203 3.46 14.23 -1.04
C ILE A 203 3.69 15.08 0.21
N GLY A 204 4.00 14.42 1.33
CA GLY A 204 4.14 15.05 2.63
C GLY A 204 2.82 15.21 3.39
N ARG A 205 1.72 14.59 2.94
CA ARG A 205 0.39 14.58 3.60
C ARG A 205 -0.10 13.15 3.89
N GLU A 206 -1.14 13.04 4.72
CA GLU A 206 -1.95 11.82 4.89
C GLU A 206 -3.04 11.81 3.82
N ALA A 207 -2.83 11.10 2.70
CA ALA A 207 -3.61 11.32 1.48
C ALA A 207 -3.92 10.05 0.68
N SER A 208 -3.26 8.93 1.00
CA SER A 208 -3.42 7.67 0.27
C SER A 208 -4.44 6.74 0.92
N HIS A 209 -4.74 5.64 0.23
CA HIS A 209 -5.53 4.50 0.74
C HIS A 209 -4.64 3.48 1.47
N GLY A 210 -3.59 3.94 2.14
CA GLY A 210 -2.62 3.12 2.89
C GLY A 210 -1.27 2.94 2.20
N CYS A 211 -1.18 3.11 0.88
CA CYS A 211 0.08 3.04 0.14
C CYS A 211 1.00 4.24 0.40
N PHE A 212 2.27 4.12 0.00
CA PHE A 212 3.27 5.17 0.13
C PHE A 212 3.47 5.85 -1.22
N ARG A 213 2.94 7.08 -1.37
CA ARG A 213 3.12 7.85 -2.62
C ARG A 213 4.46 8.56 -2.57
N MET A 214 5.19 8.50 -3.68
CA MET A 214 6.43 9.22 -3.93
C MET A 214 6.25 10.11 -5.17
N TYR A 215 7.07 11.14 -5.30
CA TYR A 215 7.23 11.78 -6.60
C TYR A 215 7.74 10.78 -7.63
N ASN A 216 7.34 10.93 -8.90
CA ASN A 216 7.71 9.98 -9.95
C ASN A 216 9.23 9.92 -10.15
N ARG A 217 9.91 11.07 -10.09
CA ARG A 217 11.39 11.12 -10.14
C ARG A 217 12.06 10.31 -9.03
N ASP A 218 11.49 10.32 -7.82
CA ASP A 218 12.10 9.73 -6.64
C ASP A 218 11.89 8.21 -6.64
N VAL A 219 10.68 7.76 -7.00
CA VAL A 219 10.43 6.31 -7.16
C VAL A 219 11.23 5.74 -8.34
N GLU A 220 11.40 6.48 -9.43
CA GLU A 220 12.22 6.05 -10.57
C GLU A 220 13.69 5.88 -10.21
N GLU A 221 14.19 6.75 -9.33
CA GLU A 221 15.55 6.68 -8.82
C GLU A 221 15.76 5.43 -7.94
N ILE A 222 14.87 5.14 -6.99
CA ILE A 222 15.03 3.97 -6.10
C ILE A 222 14.64 2.65 -6.77
N TYR A 223 13.80 2.67 -7.80
CA TYR A 223 13.29 1.47 -8.45
C TYR A 223 14.40 0.48 -8.90
N PRO A 224 15.49 0.91 -9.57
CA PRO A 224 16.58 0.00 -9.90
C PRO A 224 17.40 -0.48 -8.69
N TRP A 225 17.41 0.27 -7.58
CA TRP A 225 18.20 -0.07 -6.39
C TRP A 225 17.56 -1.17 -5.53
N VAL A 226 16.23 -1.29 -5.62
CA VAL A 226 15.43 -2.23 -4.84
C VAL A 226 15.27 -3.55 -5.58
N THR A 227 15.48 -4.68 -4.89
CA THR A 227 15.29 -6.03 -5.45
C THR A 227 14.15 -6.75 -4.74
N TYR A 228 13.72 -7.88 -5.30
CA TYR A 228 12.78 -8.77 -4.61
C TYR A 228 13.38 -9.24 -3.28
N GLY A 229 12.60 -9.15 -2.22
CA GLY A 229 13.05 -9.46 -0.86
C GLY A 229 13.71 -8.31 -0.11
N THR A 230 13.95 -7.15 -0.76
CA THR A 230 14.43 -5.94 -0.06
C THR A 230 13.54 -5.66 1.16
N PRO A 231 14.12 -5.56 2.38
CA PRO A 231 13.33 -5.27 3.58
C PRO A 231 12.78 -3.85 3.56
N VAL A 232 11.53 -3.71 4.01
CA VAL A 232 10.82 -2.44 4.17
C VAL A 232 10.26 -2.39 5.58
N ILE A 233 10.78 -1.48 6.41
CA ILE A 233 10.31 -1.30 7.80
C ILE A 233 9.43 -0.06 7.84
N VAL A 234 8.17 -0.20 8.25
CA VAL A 234 7.26 0.94 8.43
C VAL A 234 7.12 1.19 9.92
N LYS A 235 7.51 2.40 10.35
CA LYS A 235 7.51 2.85 11.75
C LYS A 235 6.46 3.92 11.96
N GLY A 236 5.88 3.93 13.16
CA GLY A 236 4.91 4.93 13.59
C GLY A 236 3.85 4.28 14.48
N LYS A 237 2.87 5.08 14.89
CA LYS A 237 1.73 4.56 15.66
C LYS A 237 0.89 3.62 14.80
N ILE A 238 0.60 2.42 15.31
CA ILE A 238 -0.38 1.53 14.68
C ILE A 238 -1.75 2.20 14.76
N GLN A 239 -2.38 2.36 13.60
CA GLN A 239 -3.74 2.83 13.46
C GLN A 239 -4.59 1.68 12.92
N PHE A 240 -5.78 1.52 13.48
CA PHE A 240 -6.73 0.50 13.07
C PHE A 240 -7.81 1.11 12.17
N PHE A 241 -8.33 0.31 11.24
CA PHE A 241 -9.42 0.72 10.38
C PHE A 241 -10.68 1.10 11.21
N PRO A 242 -11.50 2.04 10.74
CA PRO A 242 -12.79 2.34 11.35
C PRO A 242 -13.61 1.06 11.55
N GLY A 243 -14.18 0.89 12.75
CA GLY A 243 -14.97 -0.29 13.10
C GLY A 243 -14.17 -1.53 13.47
N TYR A 244 -12.83 -1.47 13.49
CA TYR A 244 -12.00 -2.57 13.99
C TYR A 244 -12.40 -2.97 15.41
N GLN A 245 -12.60 -4.28 15.62
CA GLN A 245 -13.00 -4.85 16.90
C GLN A 245 -11.85 -5.62 17.52
N VAL A 246 -11.62 -5.40 18.81
CA VAL A 246 -10.67 -6.18 19.60
C VAL A 246 -11.13 -7.64 19.60
N ARG A 247 -10.19 -8.55 19.37
CA ARG A 247 -10.43 -9.99 19.27
C ARG A 247 -9.30 -10.79 19.91
N ASP A 248 -9.56 -12.05 20.19
CA ASP A 248 -8.53 -12.97 20.62
C ASP A 248 -7.62 -13.36 19.45
N LEU A 249 -6.31 -13.36 19.70
CA LEU A 249 -5.31 -13.73 18.70
C LEU A 249 -4.78 -15.14 18.98
N LYS A 250 -4.71 -15.96 17.94
CA LYS A 250 -4.19 -17.32 17.97
C LYS A 250 -3.54 -17.67 16.64
N THR A 251 -2.85 -18.80 16.58
CA THR A 251 -2.23 -19.31 15.34
C THR A 251 -3.18 -19.22 14.14
N GLY A 252 -2.67 -18.69 13.03
CA GLY A 252 -3.42 -18.45 11.80
C GLY A 252 -4.06 -17.05 11.71
N ALA A 253 -4.15 -16.31 12.82
CA ALA A 253 -4.57 -14.91 12.78
C ALA A 253 -3.61 -14.07 11.92
N THR A 254 -4.18 -13.11 11.18
CA THR A 254 -3.43 -12.08 10.46
C THR A 254 -4.02 -10.71 10.76
N GLY A 255 -3.21 -9.65 10.65
CA GLY A 255 -3.68 -8.28 10.77
C GLY A 255 -2.72 -7.32 11.47
N PRO A 256 -3.07 -6.02 11.53
CA PRO A 256 -2.28 -5.00 12.25
C PRO A 256 -2.23 -5.25 13.77
N ASP A 257 -3.21 -5.93 14.33
CA ASP A 257 -3.24 -6.40 15.73
C ASP A 257 -2.18 -7.46 16.02
N VAL A 258 -1.95 -8.36 15.07
CA VAL A 258 -0.86 -9.33 15.13
C VAL A 258 0.49 -8.62 15.03
N VAL A 259 0.61 -7.56 14.21
CA VAL A 259 1.83 -6.73 14.21
C VAL A 259 2.05 -6.09 15.58
N ASN A 260 1.01 -5.50 16.19
CA ASN A 260 1.12 -4.88 17.51
C ASN A 260 1.62 -5.89 18.56
N LEU A 261 1.03 -7.08 18.58
CA LEU A 261 1.48 -8.20 19.40
C LEU A 261 2.95 -8.55 19.14
N GLN A 262 3.34 -8.71 17.87
CA GLN A 262 4.71 -9.07 17.51
C GLN A 262 5.71 -8.01 17.96
N LEU A 263 5.39 -6.72 17.78
CA LEU A 263 6.25 -5.63 18.25
C LEU A 263 6.41 -5.65 19.77
N LYS A 264 5.32 -5.87 20.52
CA LYS A 264 5.40 -6.04 21.98
C LYS A 264 6.25 -7.24 22.40
N LEU A 265 6.08 -8.39 21.75
CA LEU A 265 6.92 -9.56 22.04
C LEU A 265 8.39 -9.34 21.66
N LYS A 266 8.69 -8.49 20.67
CA LYS A 266 10.06 -8.08 20.33
C LYS A 266 10.64 -7.16 21.40
N GLU A 267 9.84 -6.21 21.94
CA GLU A 267 10.22 -5.36 23.07
C GLU A 267 10.58 -6.20 24.31
N GLU A 268 9.84 -7.29 24.55
CA GLU A 268 10.12 -8.27 25.61
C GLU A 268 11.33 -9.20 25.30
N GLY A 269 11.94 -9.10 24.11
CA GLY A 269 13.04 -9.96 23.68
C GLY A 269 12.64 -11.42 23.37
N LEU A 270 11.34 -11.70 23.29
CA LEU A 270 10.78 -13.06 23.11
C LEU A 270 10.52 -13.44 21.65
N LEU A 271 10.46 -12.46 20.75
CA LEU A 271 10.29 -12.70 19.32
C LEU A 271 11.50 -12.23 18.53
N TRP A 272 12.11 -13.13 17.75
CA TRP A 272 13.28 -12.81 16.91
C TRP A 272 12.92 -12.67 15.42
N GLY A 273 11.70 -13.05 15.05
CA GLY A 273 11.18 -12.94 13.69
C GLY A 273 10.70 -11.52 13.33
N PRO A 274 10.26 -11.32 12.07
CA PRO A 274 9.70 -10.05 11.66
C PRO A 274 8.32 -9.81 12.29
N ALA A 275 7.98 -8.54 12.46
CA ALA A 275 6.61 -8.12 12.75
C ALA A 275 5.80 -8.09 11.45
N ASP A 276 5.51 -9.26 10.89
CA ASP A 276 4.91 -9.48 9.57
C ASP A 276 3.38 -9.62 9.60
N GLY A 277 2.78 -9.44 10.78
CA GLY A 277 1.35 -9.54 11.00
C GLY A 277 0.76 -10.93 10.71
N ARG A 278 1.59 -11.98 10.76
CA ARG A 278 1.15 -13.38 10.66
C ARG A 278 1.41 -14.10 11.98
N PHE A 279 0.35 -14.59 12.60
CA PHE A 279 0.46 -15.35 13.84
C PHE A 279 0.85 -16.79 13.51
N GLY A 280 2.15 -16.98 13.26
CA GLY A 280 2.76 -18.28 12.97
C GLY A 280 3.35 -18.96 14.20
N ALA A 281 4.13 -20.02 13.95
CA ALA A 281 4.73 -20.84 15.01
C ALA A 281 5.66 -20.06 15.95
N LEU A 282 6.47 -19.13 15.41
CA LEU A 282 7.36 -18.29 16.23
C LEU A 282 6.57 -17.33 17.13
N THR A 283 5.53 -16.69 16.61
CA THR A 283 4.63 -15.83 17.41
C THR A 283 3.94 -16.64 18.50
N ALA A 284 3.41 -17.82 18.16
CA ALA A 284 2.76 -18.71 19.14
C ALA A 284 3.73 -19.13 20.26
N LEU A 285 4.97 -19.47 19.90
CA LEU A 285 6.00 -19.82 20.87
C LEU A 285 6.33 -18.63 21.79
N ALA A 286 6.51 -17.44 21.23
CA ALA A 286 6.78 -16.22 22.00
C ALA A 286 5.65 -15.87 22.98
N VAL A 287 4.38 -16.00 22.55
CA VAL A 287 3.21 -15.81 23.42
C VAL A 287 3.23 -16.81 24.58
N LYS A 288 3.48 -18.09 24.32
CA LYS A 288 3.56 -19.12 25.35
C LYS A 288 4.66 -18.87 26.38
N TYR A 289 5.84 -18.42 25.91
CA TYR A 289 6.92 -18.00 26.81
C TYR A 289 6.50 -16.80 27.67
N TYR A 290 5.92 -15.77 27.05
CA TYR A 290 5.42 -14.60 27.77
C TYR A 290 4.40 -15.01 28.84
N GLN A 291 3.41 -15.81 28.47
CA GLN A 291 2.39 -16.30 29.40
C GLN A 291 3.01 -17.04 30.59
N THR A 292 3.98 -17.91 30.33
CA THR A 292 4.69 -18.67 31.38
C THR A 292 5.46 -17.74 32.33
N LEU A 293 6.19 -16.76 31.79
CA LEU A 293 6.98 -15.80 32.59
C LEU A 293 6.11 -14.90 33.47
N HIS A 294 4.88 -14.62 33.04
CA HIS A 294 3.95 -13.73 33.75
C HIS A 294 2.84 -14.46 34.51
N GLY A 295 2.93 -15.78 34.68
CA GLY A 295 1.95 -16.57 35.44
C GLY A 295 0.54 -16.61 34.83
N LEU A 296 0.45 -16.44 33.50
CA LEU A 296 -0.79 -16.52 32.73
C LEU A 296 -1.01 -17.96 32.20
N PRO A 297 -2.24 -18.32 31.79
CA PRO A 297 -2.48 -19.59 31.11
C PRO A 297 -1.58 -19.76 29.87
N ASN A 298 -0.81 -20.85 29.80
CA ASN A 298 0.11 -21.14 28.69
C ASN A 298 -0.60 -21.90 27.55
N ASP A 299 -1.64 -21.28 26.99
CA ASP A 299 -2.43 -21.82 25.89
C ASP A 299 -1.97 -21.30 24.51
N GLY A 300 -1.16 -20.25 24.47
CA GLY A 300 -0.74 -19.58 23.24
C GLY A 300 -1.85 -18.71 22.61
N ILE A 301 -2.91 -18.42 23.36
CA ILE A 301 -4.03 -17.56 22.94
C ILE A 301 -3.91 -16.21 23.65
N VAL A 302 -3.94 -15.14 22.87
CA VAL A 302 -3.87 -13.77 23.38
C VAL A 302 -5.29 -13.28 23.67
N GLU A 303 -5.82 -13.73 24.80
CA GLU A 303 -7.10 -13.29 25.37
C GLU A 303 -6.94 -11.99 26.18
N ALA A 304 -8.04 -11.51 26.79
CA ALA A 304 -8.07 -10.22 27.49
C ALA A 304 -6.98 -10.04 28.55
N LYS A 305 -6.69 -11.07 29.37
CA LYS A 305 -5.63 -11.01 30.39
C LYS A 305 -4.24 -10.88 29.76
N THR A 306 -3.95 -11.68 28.72
CA THR A 306 -2.68 -11.61 27.99
C THR A 306 -2.53 -10.28 27.26
N ARG A 307 -3.60 -9.75 26.65
CA ARG A 307 -3.61 -8.41 26.03
C ARG A 307 -3.31 -7.32 27.05
N GLN A 308 -3.98 -7.35 28.20
CA GLN A 308 -3.77 -6.38 29.26
C GLN A 308 -2.31 -6.41 29.76
N ALA A 309 -1.75 -7.60 29.97
CA ALA A 309 -0.35 -7.74 30.39
C ALA A 309 0.64 -7.15 29.37
N LEU A 310 0.39 -7.36 28.06
CA LEU A 310 1.19 -6.81 26.97
C LEU A 310 0.87 -5.34 26.61
N SER A 311 -0.09 -4.72 27.30
CA SER A 311 -0.60 -3.37 26.99
C SER A 311 -1.08 -3.24 25.52
N LEU A 312 -1.84 -4.23 25.05
CA LEU A 312 -2.43 -4.30 23.71
C LEU A 312 -3.86 -3.77 23.65
#